data_AF-A0A0L6VAC2-F1
#
_entry.id   AF-A0A0L6VAC2-F1
#
_cell.length_a   1.000
_cell.length_b   1.000
_cell.length_c   1.000
_cell.angle_alpha   90.00
_cell.angle_beta   90.00
_cell.angle_gamma   90.00
#
_symmetry.space_group_name_H-M   'P 1'
#
loop_
_entity.id
_entity.type
_entity.pdbx_description
1 polymer ?
#
loop_
_entity_poly.entity_id
_entity_poly.type
_entity_poly.pdbx_seq_one_letter_code
_entity_poly.pdbx_strand_id
1 'polypeptide(L)'
;MSEAEKKKQMSSINGIFQMNVKSGSGKEGTWTIDFKKEGKVYQGAAKPKADVTINLSDDTFQSLADGKLNGQKAFMGGQLKVKGNIMLATKLDVLLKAAKSKL
;
A
#
# COMPACT_ATOMS: atom_id res chain seq x y z
N MET A 1 -3.63 4.89 -18.56
CA MET A 1 -4.91 4.82 -17.81
C MET A 1 -5.58 6.18 -17.92
N SER A 2 -6.88 6.23 -18.23
CA SER A 2 -7.61 7.50 -18.32
C SER A 2 -7.90 8.09 -16.93
N GLU A 3 -8.12 9.40 -16.86
CA GLU A 3 -8.56 10.10 -15.64
C GLU A 3 -9.86 9.51 -15.06
N ALA A 4 -10.80 9.10 -15.93
CA ALA A 4 -12.05 8.48 -15.52
C ALA A 4 -11.84 7.11 -14.84
N GLU A 5 -10.95 6.28 -15.39
CA GLU A 5 -10.58 4.99 -14.79
C GLU A 5 -9.86 5.18 -13.46
N LYS A 6 -8.92 6.14 -13.38
CA LYS A 6 -8.21 6.48 -12.14
C LYS A 6 -9.22 6.89 -11.06
N LYS A 7 -10.13 7.83 -11.36
CA LYS A 7 -11.17 8.28 -10.42
C LYS A 7 -12.09 7.15 -9.95
N LYS A 8 -12.47 6.24 -10.85
CA LYS A 8 -13.29 5.06 -10.51
C LYS A 8 -12.55 4.09 -9.58
N GLN A 9 -11.26 3.86 -9.82
CA GLN A 9 -10.45 2.99 -8.96
C GLN A 9 -10.27 3.61 -7.58
N MET A 10 -9.96 4.91 -7.51
CA MET A 10 -9.83 5.63 -6.24
C MET A 10 -11.12 5.58 -5.42
N SER A 11 -12.27 5.84 -6.04
CA SER A 11 -13.56 5.79 -5.33
C SER A 11 -13.94 4.37 -4.88
N SER A 12 -13.52 3.32 -5.61
CA SER A 12 -13.77 1.93 -5.22
C SER A 12 -12.98 1.48 -3.98
N ILE A 13 -11.81 2.10 -3.76
CA ILE A 13 -10.95 1.85 -2.61
C ILE A 13 -11.34 2.77 -1.45
N ASN A 14 -11.41 4.09 -1.70
CA ASN A 14 -11.81 5.12 -0.74
C ASN A 14 -11.13 4.97 0.64
N GLY A 15 -9.80 4.88 0.65
CA GLY A 15 -9.02 4.62 1.86
C GLY A 15 -7.67 5.32 1.88
N ILE A 16 -7.15 5.53 3.08
CA ILE A 16 -5.82 6.06 3.37
C ILE A 16 -4.95 4.93 3.92
N PHE A 17 -3.82 4.68 3.26
CA PHE A 17 -2.91 3.58 3.56
C PHE A 17 -1.57 4.16 3.97
N GLN A 18 -1.14 3.88 5.19
CA GLN A 18 0.21 4.21 5.66
C GLN A 18 1.09 2.97 5.59
N MET A 19 2.28 3.11 5.03
CA MET A 19 3.31 2.09 4.95
C MET A 19 4.50 2.51 5.79
N ASN A 20 4.83 1.72 6.81
CA ASN A 20 6.03 1.88 7.63
C ASN A 20 7.06 0.83 7.20
N VAL A 21 8.12 1.27 6.56
CA VAL A 21 9.20 0.41 6.06
C VAL A 21 10.39 0.53 7.00
N LYS A 22 10.91 -0.60 7.45
CA LYS A 22 12.11 -0.67 8.30
C LYS A 22 13.24 -1.38 7.60
N SER A 23 14.40 -0.75 7.52
CA SER A 23 15.64 -1.38 7.02
C SER A 23 16.30 -2.25 8.10
N GLY A 24 17.15 -3.19 7.69
CA GLY A 24 17.96 -3.99 8.62
C GLY A 24 18.90 -3.16 9.50
N SER A 25 19.27 -1.95 9.07
CA SER A 25 20.11 -1.01 9.83
C SER A 25 19.33 -0.20 10.89
N GLY A 26 18.02 -0.44 11.03
CA GLY A 26 17.17 0.28 11.97
C GLY A 26 16.61 1.61 11.46
N LYS A 27 17.00 2.07 10.26
CA LYS A 27 16.36 3.22 9.61
C LYS A 27 14.92 2.90 9.25
N GLU A 28 14.04 3.87 9.44
CA GLU A 28 12.61 3.76 9.16
C GLU A 28 12.17 4.84 8.18
N GLY A 29 11.27 4.48 7.28
CA GLY A 29 10.61 5.39 6.36
C GLY A 29 9.11 5.17 6.39
N THR A 30 8.35 6.25 6.22
CA THR A 30 6.89 6.21 6.19
C THR A 30 6.40 6.84 4.90
N TRP A 31 5.49 6.15 4.22
CA TRP A 31 4.79 6.66 3.04
C TRP A 31 3.30 6.48 3.20
N THR A 32 2.52 7.38 2.62
CA THR A 32 1.07 7.32 2.64
C THR A 32 0.51 7.39 1.22
N ILE A 33 -0.49 6.55 0.96
CA ILE A 33 -1.32 6.57 -0.24
C ILE A 33 -2.73 7.00 0.20
N ASP A 34 -3.20 8.16 -0.27
CA ASP A 34 -4.51 8.72 0.03
C ASP A 34 -5.41 8.67 -1.21
N PHE A 35 -6.36 7.73 -1.22
CA PHE A 35 -7.38 7.59 -2.24
C PHE A 35 -8.73 8.26 -1.89
N LYS A 36 -8.82 9.02 -0.79
CA LYS A 36 -10.07 9.73 -0.43
C LYS A 36 -10.26 11.02 -1.22
N LYS A 37 -9.19 11.61 -1.73
CA LYS A 37 -9.23 12.85 -2.53
C LYS A 37 -8.70 12.63 -3.95
N GLU A 38 -7.49 13.11 -4.23
CA GLU A 38 -6.92 13.17 -5.58
C GLU A 38 -6.07 11.93 -5.92
N GLY A 39 -5.93 10.96 -5.01
CA GLY A 39 -5.00 9.84 -5.20
C GLY A 39 -3.57 10.32 -5.06
N LYS A 40 -3.18 10.75 -3.86
CA LYS A 40 -1.84 11.27 -3.59
C LYS A 40 -0.99 10.22 -2.92
N VAL A 41 0.27 10.15 -3.34
CA VAL A 41 1.33 9.44 -2.61
C VAL A 41 2.26 10.49 -2.02
N TYR A 42 2.57 10.39 -0.73
CA TYR A 42 3.49 11.31 -0.07
C TYR A 42 4.32 10.61 1.00
N GLN A 43 5.49 11.15 1.28
CA GLN A 43 6.32 10.70 2.39
C GLN A 43 5.79 11.31 3.70
N GLY A 44 5.74 10.50 4.75
CA GLY A 44 5.29 10.86 6.09
C GLY A 44 4.03 10.14 6.52
N ALA A 45 3.71 10.33 7.80
CA ALA A 45 2.53 9.76 8.45
C ALA A 45 1.23 10.29 7.83
N ALA A 46 0.20 9.44 7.84
CA ALA A 46 -1.08 9.75 7.24
C ALA A 46 -1.76 10.94 7.94
N LYS A 47 -2.25 11.89 7.14
CA LYS A 47 -3.06 13.03 7.57
C LYS A 47 -4.26 13.19 6.63
N PRO A 48 -5.50 12.86 7.07
CA PRO A 48 -5.89 12.38 8.40
C PRO A 48 -5.42 10.93 8.67
N LYS A 49 -5.78 10.38 9.85
CA LYS A 49 -5.40 9.03 10.28
C LYS A 49 -5.65 7.98 9.19
N ALA A 50 -4.71 7.07 9.02
CA ALA A 50 -4.82 5.97 8.08
C ALA A 50 -5.97 5.00 8.44
N ASP A 51 -6.68 4.53 7.42
CA ASP A 51 -7.64 3.43 7.55
C ASP A 51 -6.91 2.07 7.62
N VAL A 52 -5.70 2.01 7.04
CA VAL A 52 -4.83 0.82 7.02
C VAL A 52 -3.39 1.23 7.31
N THR A 53 -2.73 0.53 8.23
CA THR A 53 -1.28 0.65 8.45
C THR A 53 -0.59 -0.67 8.13
N ILE A 54 0.38 -0.62 7.22
CA ILE A 54 1.17 -1.75 6.77
C ILE A 54 2.58 -1.58 7.33
N ASN A 55 3.09 -2.60 8.02
CA ASN A 55 4.44 -2.61 8.56
C ASN A 55 5.20 -3.76 7.90
N LEU A 56 6.36 -3.47 7.34
CA LEU A 56 7.18 -4.44 6.60
C LEU A 56 8.65 -4.04 6.59
N SER A 57 9.54 -4.98 6.27
CA SER A 57 10.94 -4.66 6.02
C SER A 57 11.13 -4.03 4.64
N ASP A 58 12.27 -3.35 4.46
CA ASP A 58 12.70 -2.81 3.16
C ASP A 58 12.80 -3.91 2.08
N ASP A 59 13.39 -5.06 2.42
CA ASP A 59 13.48 -6.21 1.50
C ASP A 59 12.10 -6.75 1.09
N THR A 60 11.16 -6.78 2.03
CA THR A 60 9.77 -7.20 1.76
C THR A 60 9.08 -6.18 0.85
N PHE A 61 9.30 -4.88 1.11
CA PHE A 61 8.77 -3.80 0.28
C PHE A 61 9.28 -3.89 -1.16
N GLN A 62 10.60 -4.06 -1.35
CA GLN A 62 11.20 -4.24 -2.67
C GLN A 62 10.67 -5.49 -3.37
N SER A 63 10.55 -6.61 -2.66
CA SER A 63 10.04 -7.87 -3.24
C SER A 63 8.58 -7.76 -3.69
N LEU A 64 7.76 -6.98 -2.96
CA LEU A 64 6.37 -6.69 -3.34
C LEU A 64 6.32 -5.75 -4.57
N ALA A 65 7.13 -4.70 -4.58
CA ALA A 65 7.22 -3.77 -5.70
C ALA A 65 7.67 -4.46 -7.00
N ASP A 66 8.69 -5.34 -6.89
CA ASP A 66 9.17 -6.18 -7.98
C ASP A 66 8.19 -7.31 -8.34
N GLY A 67 7.14 -7.53 -7.54
CA GLY A 67 6.19 -8.64 -7.63
C GLY A 67 6.80 -10.04 -7.53
N LYS A 68 8.01 -10.15 -6.96
CA LYS A 68 8.62 -11.43 -6.56
C LYS A 68 7.86 -12.06 -5.38
N LEU A 69 7.27 -11.20 -4.55
CA LEU A 69 6.37 -11.55 -3.45
C LEU A 69 4.99 -10.94 -3.73
N ASN A 70 3.93 -11.61 -3.27
CA ASN A 70 2.58 -11.04 -3.31
C ASN A 70 2.10 -10.70 -1.89
N GLY A 71 1.18 -9.74 -1.77
CA GLY A 71 0.74 -9.20 -0.47
C GLY A 71 0.13 -10.25 0.46
N GLN A 72 -0.64 -11.20 -0.10
CA GLN A 72 -1.25 -12.29 0.67
C GLN A 72 -0.21 -13.22 1.28
N LYS A 73 0.79 -13.67 0.49
CA LYS A 73 1.89 -14.51 0.98
C LYS A 73 2.74 -13.77 2.02
N ALA A 74 3.05 -12.49 1.78
CA ALA A 74 3.79 -11.67 2.73
C ALA A 74 3.07 -11.55 4.08
N PHE A 75 1.75 -11.38 4.05
CA PHE A 75 0.92 -11.30 5.24
C PHE A 75 0.85 -12.64 5.99
N MET A 76 0.51 -13.73 5.29
CA MET A 76 0.42 -15.07 5.90
C MET A 76 1.78 -15.55 6.44
N GLY A 77 2.89 -15.19 5.78
CA GLY A 77 4.25 -15.49 6.22
C GLY A 77 4.80 -14.57 7.31
N GLY A 78 4.02 -13.57 7.77
CA GLY A 78 4.43 -12.65 8.82
C GLY A 78 5.45 -11.57 8.42
N GLN A 79 5.86 -11.53 7.14
CA GLN A 79 6.78 -10.54 6.58
C GLN A 79 6.14 -9.14 6.47
N LEU A 80 4.81 -9.11 6.35
CA LEU A 80 4.00 -7.92 6.31
C LEU A 80 2.93 -8.00 7.40
N LYS A 81 2.77 -6.94 8.20
CA LYS A 81 1.71 -6.83 9.22
C LYS A 81 0.74 -5.72 8.85
N VAL A 82 -0.54 -6.06 8.81
CA VAL A 82 -1.63 -5.10 8.57
C VAL A 82 -2.33 -4.77 9.89
N LYS A 83 -2.57 -3.48 10.14
CA LYS A 83 -3.48 -2.97 11.17
C LYS A 83 -4.58 -2.15 10.51
N GLY A 84 -5.78 -2.15 11.08
CA GLY A 84 -6.94 -1.42 10.55
C GLY A 84 -7.80 -2.28 9.62
N ASN A 85 -8.33 -1.69 8.55
CA ASN A 85 -9.31 -2.34 7.68
C ASN A 85 -8.65 -3.31 6.67
N ILE A 86 -8.71 -4.61 6.97
CA ILE A 86 -8.11 -5.68 6.13
C ILE A 86 -8.76 -5.76 4.73
N MET A 87 -10.05 -5.47 4.61
CA MET A 87 -10.74 -5.46 3.32
C MET A 87 -10.16 -4.39 2.40
N LEU A 88 -9.88 -3.20 2.94
CA LEU A 88 -9.20 -2.13 2.19
C LEU A 88 -7.78 -2.55 1.79
N ALA A 89 -7.03 -3.22 2.68
CA ALA A 89 -5.69 -3.74 2.35
C ALA A 89 -5.74 -4.73 1.17
N THR A 90 -6.76 -5.58 1.11
CA THR A 90 -6.95 -6.53 0.00
C THR A 90 -7.30 -5.81 -1.30
N LYS A 91 -8.16 -4.77 -1.26
CA LYS A 91 -8.46 -3.94 -2.44
C LYS A 91 -7.22 -3.22 -2.97
N LEU A 92 -6.34 -2.75 -2.09
CA LEU A 92 -5.06 -2.15 -2.47
C LEU A 92 -4.17 -3.16 -3.21
N ASP A 93 -4.03 -4.38 -2.71
CA ASP A 93 -3.23 -5.44 -3.37
C ASP A 93 -3.74 -5.76 -4.79
N VAL A 94 -5.07 -5.85 -4.97
CA VAL A 94 -5.69 -6.03 -6.29
C VAL A 94 -5.39 -4.85 -7.21
N LEU A 95 -5.50 -3.61 -6.72
CA LEU A 95 -5.18 -2.41 -7.50
C LEU A 95 -3.72 -2.40 -7.95
N LEU A 96 -2.78 -2.64 -7.04
CA LEU A 96 -1.35 -2.59 -7.33
C LEU A 96 -0.94 -3.67 -8.35
N LYS A 97 -1.51 -4.87 -8.25
CA LYS A 97 -1.32 -5.93 -9.25
C LYS A 97 -1.83 -5.52 -10.63
N ALA A 98 -3.02 -4.92 -10.70
CA ALA A 98 -3.60 -4.45 -11.96
C ALA A 98 -2.84 -3.24 -12.56
N ALA A 99 -2.24 -2.40 -11.72
CA ALA A 99 -1.40 -1.30 -12.18
C ALA A 99 -0.08 -1.82 -12.77
N LYS A 100 0.56 -2.81 -12.12
CA LYS A 100 1.80 -3.42 -12.60
C LYS A 100 1.63 -4.15 -13.93
N SER A 101 0.51 -4.85 -14.15
CA SER A 101 0.27 -5.57 -15.42
C SER A 101 0.04 -4.65 -16.62
N LYS A 102 -0.08 -3.34 -16.41
CA LYS A 102 -0.28 -2.31 -17.44
C LYS A 102 1.00 -1.52 -17.75
N LEU A 103 2.09 -1.80 -17.04
CA LEU A 103 3.44 -1.28 -17.28
C LEU A 103 4.21 -2.28 -18.17
#